data_AF-A0A249P484-F1
#
_entry.id   AF-A0A249P484-F1
#
_cell.length_a   1.000
_cell.length_b   1.000
_cell.length_c   1.000
_cell.angle_alpha   90.00
_cell.angle_beta   90.00
_cell.angle_gamma   90.00
#
_symmetry.space_group_name_H-M   'P 1'
#
loop_
_entity.id
_entity.type
_entity.pdbx_description
1 polymer ?
#
loop_
_entity_poly.entity_id
_entity_poly.type
_entity_poly.pdbx_seq_one_letter_code
_entity_poly.pdbx_strand_id
1 'polypeptide(L)'
;MCSYDPAYFNDRMLLGLKGTMSEAELHILKSRLQGGILNKARRGELEMPLPIGLVYTPDARVVLDPDRQIQDTVRLLFDTFRETGSACAVVRRLRGEKILFPRRIRRGIGKGDVLWSEIDHSRVLQIVHNPRYAGAFAYGRTRTAYNAKLKPVQLRVPRSDWQVLIPNAHEGYISWAEYERNQTTLEQNAAGFSPGLRGRMPRQGSGLLQGRLLCGRCGARMRVHYEPFEGRLRPYYVCNEAVVRQAGKHCQWVRGAPVDEAVSALLLEAMAPAAIDVALAVQQEITQRVEQAAALRGTQLQRTRYEAELARRRYLKVDPDNRLVADALEADWNARLRDLDALQREHERQNEADRSLLDEPAQERIRALTADFPRIWNDERTGAVERKRMLGLLIEDVTLLVDEQVNIHIRWRGGRTQSLSVTRPRPMSVIRKTPAQVVALINELLETANDRQIAARLNELGHRNWRGEPFTLKKVMLVRRTYGLKSRYERLRESGMLTGEEVAQQLGVCVSTVHQLGRKGILKRHRYATNHRYLYEPPGNVRLEKGAGSRYGGRPPRLIVAQPLQQGAS
;
A
#
# COMPACT_ATOMS: atom_id res chain seq x y z
N MET A 1 -71.75 28.03 13.70
CA MET A 1 -70.36 28.50 13.93
C MET A 1 -70.23 28.78 15.42
N CYS A 2 -69.80 27.81 16.25
CA CYS A 2 -69.43 28.12 17.64
C CYS A 2 -68.01 28.69 17.62
N SER A 3 -67.89 30.00 17.84
CA SER A 3 -66.60 30.66 18.02
C SER A 3 -66.09 30.32 19.42
N TYR A 4 -64.98 29.58 19.52
CA TYR A 4 -64.31 29.33 20.80
C TYR A 4 -63.54 30.60 21.19
N ASP A 5 -63.70 31.07 22.43
CA ASP A 5 -62.95 32.22 22.95
C ASP A 5 -61.77 31.73 23.82
N PRO A 6 -60.51 31.89 23.37
CA PRO A 6 -59.33 31.44 24.11
C PRO A 6 -59.10 32.20 25.44
N ALA A 7 -59.83 33.30 25.71
CA ALA A 7 -59.80 34.00 27.00
C ALA A 7 -60.68 33.34 28.07
N TYR A 8 -61.66 32.50 27.68
CA TYR A 8 -62.52 31.77 28.62
C TYR A 8 -61.88 30.44 29.04
N PHE A 9 -61.85 30.21 30.36
CA PHE A 9 -61.25 29.01 30.96
C PHE A 9 -61.84 27.70 30.41
N ASN A 10 -63.17 27.62 30.29
CA ASN A 10 -63.86 26.42 29.80
C ASN A 10 -63.53 26.12 28.32
N ASP A 11 -63.45 27.14 27.48
CA ASP A 11 -63.13 26.99 26.06
C ASP A 11 -61.67 26.58 25.84
N ARG A 12 -60.74 27.11 26.65
CA ARG A 12 -59.33 26.70 26.64
C ARG A 12 -59.15 25.26 27.12
N MET A 13 -59.89 24.83 28.14
CA MET A 13 -59.88 23.45 28.62
C MET A 13 -60.43 22.48 27.57
N LEU A 14 -61.55 22.83 26.91
CA LEU A 14 -62.13 22.05 25.82
C LEU A 14 -61.20 21.96 24.60
N LEU A 15 -60.51 23.05 24.23
CA LEU A 15 -59.50 23.05 23.16
C LEU A 15 -58.30 22.16 23.51
N GLY A 16 -57.81 22.20 24.75
CA GLY A 16 -56.73 21.33 25.22
C GLY A 16 -57.11 19.84 25.21
N LEU A 17 -58.33 19.51 25.65
CA LEU A 17 -58.87 18.14 25.59
C LEU A 17 -59.06 17.66 24.14
N LYS A 18 -59.58 18.50 23.25
CA LYS A 18 -59.70 18.16 21.82
C LYS A 18 -58.35 17.99 21.12
N GLY A 19 -57.36 18.82 21.48
CA GLY A 19 -55.99 18.72 20.98
C GLY A 19 -55.34 17.40 21.38
N THR A 20 -55.38 17.06 22.68
CA THR A 20 -54.83 15.79 23.20
C THR A 20 -55.56 14.57 22.64
N MET A 21 -56.88 14.63 22.47
CA MET A 21 -57.66 13.57 21.83
C MET A 21 -57.27 13.39 20.36
N SER A 22 -57.07 14.50 19.62
CA SER A 22 -56.61 14.45 18.22
C SER A 22 -55.21 13.85 18.10
N GLU A 23 -54.29 14.19 19.01
CA GLU A 23 -52.95 13.57 19.06
C GLU A 23 -53.02 12.06 19.34
N ALA A 24 -53.87 11.64 20.26
CA ALA A 24 -54.08 10.22 20.59
C ALA A 24 -54.69 9.44 19.39
N GLU A 25 -55.69 10.00 18.71
CA GLU A 25 -56.26 9.42 17.50
C GLU A 25 -55.23 9.28 16.38
N LEU A 26 -54.43 10.33 16.14
CA LEU A 26 -53.31 10.29 15.19
C LEU A 26 -52.30 9.21 15.55
N HIS A 27 -51.98 9.03 16.83
CA HIS A 27 -51.10 7.97 17.29
C HIS A 27 -51.66 6.57 16.98
N ILE A 28 -52.95 6.34 17.22
CA ILE A 28 -53.63 5.07 16.92
C ILE A 28 -53.66 4.81 15.41
N LEU A 29 -54.03 5.80 14.60
CA LEU A 29 -54.05 5.69 13.14
C LEU A 29 -52.66 5.37 12.58
N LYS A 30 -51.63 6.06 13.07
CA LYS A 30 -50.23 5.80 12.69
C LYS A 30 -49.79 4.39 13.08
N SER A 31 -50.17 3.93 14.27
CA SER A 31 -49.84 2.57 14.75
C SER A 31 -50.52 1.50 13.89
N ARG A 32 -51.79 1.68 13.52
CA ARG A 32 -52.52 0.77 12.62
C ARG A 32 -51.91 0.75 11.22
N LEU A 33 -51.57 1.91 10.68
CA LEU A 33 -50.92 2.03 9.37
C LEU A 33 -49.55 1.36 9.36
N GLN A 34 -48.74 1.56 10.41
CA GLN A 34 -47.46 0.88 10.57
C GLN A 34 -47.64 -0.64 10.68
N GLY A 35 -48.62 -1.11 11.46
CA GLY A 35 -48.97 -2.52 11.56
C GLY A 35 -49.37 -3.13 10.20
N GLY A 36 -50.16 -2.41 9.41
CA GLY A 36 -50.54 -2.81 8.05
C GLY A 36 -49.34 -2.89 7.09
N ILE A 37 -48.44 -1.90 7.14
CA ILE A 37 -47.19 -1.89 6.36
C ILE A 37 -46.32 -3.10 6.74
N LEU A 38 -46.17 -3.37 8.04
CA LEU A 38 -45.38 -4.51 8.52
C LEU A 38 -45.99 -5.84 8.10
N ASN A 39 -47.31 -5.97 8.15
CA ASN A 39 -48.00 -7.19 7.74
C ASN A 39 -47.80 -7.46 6.23
N LYS A 40 -47.96 -6.43 5.38
CA LYS A 40 -47.64 -6.55 3.95
C LYS A 40 -46.16 -6.84 3.71
N ALA A 41 -45.26 -6.21 4.46
CA ALA A 41 -43.82 -6.44 4.34
C ALA A 41 -43.44 -7.88 4.68
N ARG A 42 -44.00 -8.45 5.76
CA ARG A 42 -43.75 -9.84 6.18
C ARG A 42 -44.14 -10.88 5.13
N ARG A 43 -45.14 -10.56 4.30
CA ARG A 43 -45.55 -11.39 3.15
C ARG A 43 -44.79 -11.08 1.86
N GLY A 44 -43.92 -10.05 1.86
CA GLY A 44 -43.22 -9.59 0.66
C GLY A 44 -44.07 -8.80 -0.34
N GLU A 45 -45.33 -8.51 -0.01
CA GLU A 45 -46.32 -7.83 -0.87
C GLU A 45 -46.25 -6.30 -0.80
N LEU A 46 -45.42 -5.74 0.08
CA LEU A 46 -45.30 -4.29 0.21
C LEU A 46 -44.53 -3.72 -0.99
N GLU A 47 -45.25 -3.02 -1.87
CA GLU A 47 -44.63 -2.27 -2.96
C GLU A 47 -43.72 -1.16 -2.43
N MET A 48 -42.44 -1.25 -2.81
CA MET A 48 -41.42 -0.25 -2.52
C MET A 48 -40.70 0.17 -3.81
N PRO A 49 -40.15 1.40 -3.86
CA PRO A 49 -39.38 1.84 -5.03
C PRO A 49 -38.22 0.88 -5.38
N LEU A 50 -38.27 0.33 -6.60
CA LEU A 50 -37.26 -0.60 -7.09
C LEU A 50 -36.00 0.12 -7.57
N PRO A 51 -34.81 -0.50 -7.44
CA PRO A 51 -33.59 0.00 -8.05
C PRO A 51 -33.64 -0.16 -9.59
N ILE A 52 -32.73 0.51 -10.29
CA ILE A 52 -32.63 0.39 -11.76
C ILE A 52 -32.35 -1.07 -12.16
N GLY A 53 -32.98 -1.55 -13.23
CA GLY A 53 -32.91 -2.94 -13.66
C GLY A 53 -34.04 -3.83 -13.11
N LEU A 54 -34.87 -3.34 -12.19
CA LEU A 54 -36.04 -4.07 -11.69
C LEU A 54 -37.31 -3.25 -11.89
N VAL A 55 -38.39 -3.92 -12.32
CA VAL A 55 -39.71 -3.30 -12.52
C VAL A 55 -40.81 -4.15 -11.89
N TYR A 56 -41.93 -3.52 -11.55
CA TYR A 56 -43.15 -4.24 -11.19
C TYR A 56 -43.93 -4.56 -12.47
N THR A 57 -44.43 -5.78 -12.55
CA THR A 57 -45.48 -6.18 -13.50
C THR A 57 -46.84 -5.60 -13.06
N PRO A 58 -47.86 -5.62 -13.94
CA PRO A 58 -49.23 -5.25 -13.56
C PRO A 58 -49.75 -6.03 -12.34
N ASP A 59 -49.29 -7.28 -12.15
CA ASP A 59 -49.64 -8.14 -11.01
C ASP A 59 -48.80 -7.87 -9.75
N ALA A 60 -48.14 -6.71 -9.66
CA ALA A 60 -47.26 -6.31 -8.56
C ALA A 60 -46.06 -7.25 -8.28
N ARG A 61 -45.71 -8.14 -9.22
CA ARG A 61 -44.52 -9.00 -9.11
C ARG A 61 -43.28 -8.27 -9.62
N VAL A 62 -42.16 -8.46 -8.93
CA VAL A 62 -40.87 -7.89 -9.34
C VAL A 62 -40.24 -8.78 -10.42
N VAL A 63 -39.89 -8.17 -11.55
CA VAL A 63 -39.19 -8.81 -12.67
C VAL A 63 -37.99 -7.96 -13.09
N LEU A 64 -37.09 -8.55 -13.88
CA LEU A 64 -36.02 -7.81 -14.53
C LEU A 64 -36.58 -6.77 -15.51
N ASP A 65 -35.90 -5.64 -15.66
CA ASP A 65 -36.28 -4.59 -16.60
C ASP A 65 -36.35 -5.15 -18.03
N PRO A 66 -37.44 -4.96 -18.78
CA PRO A 66 -37.55 -5.48 -20.14
C PRO A 66 -36.51 -4.88 -21.10
N ASP A 67 -35.96 -3.71 -20.79
CA ASP A 67 -34.87 -3.12 -21.56
C ASP A 67 -33.58 -3.92 -21.37
N ARG A 68 -33.17 -4.56 -22.46
CA ARG A 68 -31.98 -5.41 -22.47
C ARG A 68 -30.68 -4.62 -22.23
N GLN A 69 -30.59 -3.38 -22.71
CA GLN A 69 -29.42 -2.54 -22.49
C GLN A 69 -29.24 -2.24 -21.00
N ILE A 70 -30.35 -2.00 -20.30
CA ILE A 70 -30.33 -1.82 -18.84
C ILE A 70 -29.89 -3.12 -18.16
N GLN A 71 -30.42 -4.27 -18.58
CA GLN A 71 -30.01 -5.55 -18.00
C GLN A 71 -28.51 -5.81 -18.18
N ASP A 72 -28.01 -5.67 -19.40
CA ASP A 72 -26.62 -6.02 -19.73
C ASP A 72 -25.64 -5.06 -19.05
N THR A 73 -25.99 -3.77 -18.92
CA THR A 73 -25.17 -2.80 -18.17
C THR A 73 -25.11 -3.12 -16.66
N VAL A 74 -26.22 -3.57 -16.07
CA VAL A 74 -26.26 -4.00 -14.66
C VAL A 74 -25.47 -5.30 -14.47
N ARG A 75 -25.56 -6.26 -15.40
CA ARG A 75 -24.75 -7.50 -15.37
C ARG A 75 -23.26 -7.20 -15.48
N LEU A 76 -22.85 -6.36 -16.44
CA LEU A 76 -21.46 -5.94 -16.62
C LEU A 76 -20.88 -5.32 -15.34
N LEU A 77 -21.67 -4.54 -14.60
CA LEU A 77 -21.25 -3.99 -13.31
C LEU A 77 -20.94 -5.10 -12.31
N PHE A 78 -21.82 -6.09 -12.16
CA PHE A 78 -21.62 -7.21 -11.23
C PHE A 78 -20.49 -8.12 -11.68
N ASP A 79 -20.35 -8.42 -12.97
CA ASP A 79 -19.25 -9.23 -13.51
C ASP A 79 -17.91 -8.53 -13.30
N THR A 80 -17.82 -7.22 -13.58
CA THR A 80 -16.61 -6.44 -13.30
C THR A 80 -16.30 -6.38 -11.81
N PHE A 81 -17.32 -6.31 -10.94
CA PHE A 81 -17.12 -6.37 -9.50
C PHE A 81 -16.63 -7.76 -9.06
N ARG A 82 -17.15 -8.84 -9.65
CA ARG A 82 -16.74 -10.22 -9.41
C ARG A 82 -15.26 -10.42 -9.76
N GLU A 83 -14.80 -9.86 -10.87
CA GLU A 83 -13.42 -9.93 -11.33
C GLU A 83 -12.46 -9.10 -10.47
N THR A 84 -12.84 -7.87 -10.16
CA THR A 84 -11.92 -6.88 -9.57
C THR A 84 -11.99 -6.80 -8.06
N GLY A 85 -13.13 -7.22 -7.49
CA GLY A 85 -13.51 -7.03 -6.10
C GLY A 85 -13.57 -5.56 -5.68
N SER A 86 -13.65 -4.57 -6.59
CA SER A 86 -13.49 -3.15 -6.24
C SER A 86 -14.45 -2.22 -6.97
N ALA A 87 -15.24 -1.47 -6.21
CA ALA A 87 -16.16 -0.47 -6.77
C ALA A 87 -15.42 0.64 -7.57
N CYS A 88 -14.21 1.05 -7.15
CA CYS A 88 -13.41 2.00 -7.92
C CYS A 88 -12.86 1.41 -9.22
N ALA A 89 -12.59 0.09 -9.27
CA ALA A 89 -12.16 -0.56 -10.50
C ALA A 89 -13.31 -0.66 -11.51
N VAL A 90 -14.53 -0.95 -11.03
CA VAL A 90 -15.76 -0.92 -11.83
C VAL A 90 -15.96 0.44 -12.51
N VAL A 91 -15.88 1.54 -11.76
CA VAL A 91 -16.00 2.90 -12.32
C VAL A 91 -14.92 3.18 -13.37
N ARG A 92 -13.66 2.79 -13.09
CA ARG A 92 -12.55 3.00 -14.03
C ARG A 92 -12.73 2.22 -15.34
N ARG A 93 -13.21 0.96 -15.25
CA ARG A 93 -13.51 0.15 -16.44
C ARG A 93 -14.61 0.79 -17.29
N LEU A 94 -15.76 1.06 -16.69
CA LEU A 94 -16.90 1.66 -17.38
C LEU A 94 -16.53 3.01 -18.03
N ARG A 95 -15.75 3.85 -17.33
CA ARG A 95 -15.26 5.11 -17.90
C ARG A 95 -14.25 4.91 -19.02
N GLY A 96 -13.30 3.98 -18.87
CA GLY A 96 -12.30 3.66 -19.89
C GLY A 96 -12.92 3.13 -21.18
N GLU A 97 -13.98 2.32 -21.06
CA GLU A 97 -14.77 1.78 -22.16
C GLU A 97 -15.89 2.74 -22.64
N LYS A 98 -16.00 3.95 -22.05
CA LYS A 98 -17.01 4.97 -22.35
C LYS A 98 -18.47 4.48 -22.24
N ILE A 99 -18.74 3.56 -21.32
CA ILE A 99 -20.06 3.00 -21.07
C ILE A 99 -20.82 3.88 -20.08
N LEU A 100 -21.99 4.39 -20.49
CA LEU A 100 -22.91 5.12 -19.62
C LEU A 100 -23.79 4.15 -18.81
N PHE A 101 -24.23 4.58 -17.62
CA PHE A 101 -25.04 3.77 -16.73
C PHE A 101 -26.47 4.32 -16.61
N PRO A 102 -27.50 3.45 -16.63
CA PRO A 102 -28.89 3.88 -16.59
C PRO A 102 -29.29 4.35 -15.18
N ARG A 103 -30.10 5.41 -15.13
CA ARG A 103 -30.66 5.98 -13.91
C ARG A 103 -32.11 6.39 -14.16
N ARG A 104 -33.03 5.80 -13.39
CA ARG A 104 -34.44 6.20 -13.43
C ARG A 104 -34.70 7.47 -12.59
N ILE A 105 -35.39 8.44 -13.18
CA ILE A 105 -35.84 9.66 -12.48
C ILE A 105 -36.98 9.29 -11.53
N ARG A 106 -36.82 9.61 -10.24
CA ARG A 106 -37.78 9.20 -9.19
C ARG A 106 -38.76 10.29 -8.76
N ARG A 107 -38.47 11.56 -9.06
CA ARG A 107 -39.24 12.73 -8.61
C ARG A 107 -39.11 13.85 -9.64
N GLY A 108 -40.12 14.72 -9.73
CA GLY A 108 -40.13 15.86 -10.63
C GLY A 108 -40.63 15.53 -12.04
N ILE A 109 -40.39 16.46 -12.96
CA ILE A 109 -40.71 16.34 -14.38
C ILE A 109 -39.89 15.18 -14.98
N GLY A 110 -40.50 14.34 -15.81
CA GLY A 110 -39.87 13.13 -16.36
C GLY A 110 -39.77 11.95 -15.37
N LYS A 111 -40.60 11.92 -14.32
CA LYS A 111 -40.67 10.77 -13.39
C LYS A 111 -40.97 9.48 -14.16
N GLY A 112 -40.06 8.52 -14.05
CA GLY A 112 -40.14 7.24 -14.77
C GLY A 112 -39.13 7.12 -15.90
N ASP A 113 -38.66 8.24 -16.44
CA ASP A 113 -37.71 8.26 -17.56
C ASP A 113 -36.34 7.72 -17.13
N VAL A 114 -35.65 7.10 -18.08
CA VAL A 114 -34.30 6.56 -17.92
C VAL A 114 -33.28 7.53 -18.51
N LEU A 115 -32.36 8.00 -17.67
CA LEU A 115 -31.22 8.81 -18.07
C LEU A 115 -29.96 7.96 -18.11
N TRP A 116 -29.14 8.15 -19.14
CA TRP A 116 -27.82 7.50 -19.26
C TRP A 116 -26.74 8.52 -18.89
N SER A 117 -25.97 8.21 -17.84
CA SER A 117 -24.91 9.10 -17.36
C SER A 117 -23.71 8.32 -16.85
N GLU A 118 -22.56 8.96 -16.67
CA GLU A 118 -21.44 8.34 -15.97
C GLU A 118 -21.87 7.87 -14.56
N ILE A 119 -21.34 6.71 -14.16
CA ILE A 119 -21.57 6.17 -12.82
C ILE A 119 -20.45 6.60 -11.87
N ASP A 120 -20.82 7.02 -10.66
CA ASP A 120 -19.87 7.32 -9.60
C ASP A 120 -19.66 6.13 -8.64
N HIS A 121 -18.60 6.22 -7.84
CA HIS A 121 -18.25 5.19 -6.86
C HIS A 121 -19.36 4.94 -5.82
N SER A 122 -20.06 5.99 -5.38
CA SER A 122 -21.12 5.89 -4.38
C SER A 122 -22.31 5.09 -4.92
N ARG A 123 -22.62 5.26 -6.20
CA ARG A 123 -23.69 4.56 -6.90
C ARG A 123 -23.36 3.08 -7.07
N VAL A 124 -22.12 2.74 -7.44
CA VAL A 124 -21.69 1.32 -7.50
C VAL A 124 -21.88 0.66 -6.13
N LEU A 125 -21.44 1.30 -5.04
CA LEU A 125 -21.64 0.76 -3.69
C LEU A 125 -23.13 0.61 -3.33
N GLN A 126 -23.99 1.57 -3.69
CA GLN A 126 -25.43 1.45 -3.48
C GLN A 126 -26.03 0.24 -4.19
N ILE A 127 -25.55 -0.06 -5.41
CA ILE A 127 -25.99 -1.21 -6.22
C ILE A 127 -25.53 -2.52 -5.57
N VAL A 128 -24.23 -2.64 -5.28
CA VAL A 128 -23.65 -3.88 -4.72
C VAL A 128 -24.17 -4.17 -3.30
N HIS A 129 -24.49 -3.16 -2.49
CA HIS A 129 -25.12 -3.36 -1.17
C HIS A 129 -26.62 -3.66 -1.22
N ASN A 130 -27.28 -3.58 -2.38
CA ASN A 130 -28.73 -3.74 -2.45
C ASN A 130 -29.14 -5.20 -2.66
N PRO A 131 -29.73 -5.86 -1.64
CA PRO A 131 -30.11 -7.28 -1.71
C PRO A 131 -31.21 -7.56 -2.75
N ARG A 132 -31.91 -6.53 -3.24
CA ARG A 132 -32.90 -6.70 -4.32
C ARG A 132 -32.30 -7.20 -5.63
N TYR A 133 -31.03 -6.91 -5.91
CA TYR A 133 -30.33 -7.48 -7.07
C TYR A 133 -30.06 -8.97 -6.90
N ALA A 134 -30.14 -9.50 -5.67
CA ALA A 134 -29.99 -10.91 -5.34
C ALA A 134 -31.33 -11.64 -5.20
N GLY A 135 -32.41 -11.06 -5.73
CA GLY A 135 -33.75 -11.63 -5.64
C GLY A 135 -34.40 -11.52 -4.26
N ALA A 136 -33.85 -10.74 -3.33
CA ALA A 136 -34.40 -10.67 -1.97
C ALA A 136 -35.31 -9.46 -1.75
N PHE A 137 -36.40 -9.70 -1.03
CA PHE A 137 -37.22 -8.66 -0.44
C PHE A 137 -36.67 -8.28 0.95
N ALA A 138 -36.48 -6.99 1.21
CA ALA A 138 -35.94 -6.52 2.48
C ALA A 138 -36.64 -5.23 2.94
N TYR A 139 -37.10 -5.21 4.20
CA TYR A 139 -37.75 -4.08 4.85
C TYR A 139 -37.10 -3.76 6.20
N GLY A 140 -37.10 -2.48 6.59
CA GLY A 140 -36.48 -2.03 7.84
C GLY A 140 -34.97 -1.84 7.78
N ARG A 141 -34.39 -1.64 6.58
CA ARG A 141 -32.94 -1.44 6.38
C ARG A 141 -32.40 -0.12 6.96
N THR A 142 -33.29 0.82 7.24
CA THR A 142 -32.97 2.13 7.82
C THR A 142 -33.99 2.49 8.88
N ARG A 143 -33.55 3.22 9.91
CA ARG A 143 -34.41 3.83 10.93
C ARG A 143 -34.22 5.34 10.95
N THR A 144 -35.30 6.07 11.20
CA THR A 144 -35.22 7.51 11.45
C THR A 144 -34.78 7.75 12.89
N ALA A 145 -33.73 8.54 13.09
CA ALA A 145 -33.30 9.07 14.38
C ALA A 145 -33.31 10.60 14.32
N TYR A 146 -33.29 11.28 15.47
CA TYR A 146 -33.19 12.73 15.53
C TYR A 146 -31.79 13.13 15.99
N ASN A 147 -31.18 14.10 15.30
CA ASN A 147 -29.89 14.64 15.74
C ASN A 147 -30.08 15.65 16.89
N ALA A 148 -28.98 16.17 17.44
CA ALA A 148 -29.01 17.17 18.52
C ALA A 148 -29.78 18.48 18.16
N LYS A 149 -30.05 18.72 16.87
CA LYS A 149 -30.86 19.85 16.37
C LYS A 149 -32.31 19.45 16.07
N LEU A 150 -32.77 18.30 16.56
CA LEU A 150 -34.10 17.72 16.31
C LEU A 150 -34.45 17.54 14.82
N LYS A 151 -33.44 17.42 13.95
CA LYS A 151 -33.66 17.11 12.53
C LYS A 151 -33.66 15.58 12.33
N PRO A 152 -34.60 15.04 11.55
CA PRO A 152 -34.64 13.62 11.25
C PRO A 152 -33.45 13.23 10.36
N VAL A 153 -32.75 12.17 10.75
CA VAL A 153 -31.61 11.55 10.06
C VAL A 153 -31.91 10.07 9.84
N GLN A 154 -31.57 9.55 8.67
CA GLN A 154 -31.70 8.13 8.38
C GLN A 154 -30.42 7.39 8.80
N LEU A 155 -30.55 6.46 9.73
CA LEU A 155 -29.48 5.56 10.16
C LEU A 155 -29.65 4.20 9.52
N ARG A 156 -28.56 3.61 9.01
CA ARG A 156 -28.57 2.21 8.55
C ARG A 156 -28.68 1.27 9.74
N VAL A 157 -29.47 0.22 9.55
CA VAL A 157 -29.70 -0.83 10.55
C VAL A 157 -28.85 -2.04 10.16
N PRO A 158 -28.12 -2.68 11.11
CA PRO A 158 -27.42 -3.93 10.87
C PRO A 158 -28.35 -4.99 10.27
N ARG A 159 -27.82 -5.89 9.43
CA ARG A 159 -28.64 -6.90 8.73
C ARG A 159 -29.41 -7.81 9.70
N SER A 160 -28.82 -8.15 10.84
CA SER A 160 -29.44 -8.96 11.90
C SER A 160 -30.74 -8.35 12.45
N ASP A 161 -30.85 -7.02 12.37
CA ASP A 161 -31.93 -6.25 12.98
C ASP A 161 -32.92 -5.75 11.91
N TRP A 162 -32.79 -6.23 10.66
CA TRP A 162 -33.78 -5.95 9.63
C TRP A 162 -35.10 -6.61 10.00
N GLN A 163 -36.18 -5.84 9.89
CA GLN A 163 -37.50 -6.29 10.31
C GLN A 163 -38.06 -7.42 9.44
N VAL A 164 -37.73 -7.41 8.15
CA VAL A 164 -38.07 -8.49 7.21
C VAL A 164 -36.93 -8.67 6.20
N LEU A 165 -36.54 -9.92 6.00
CA LEU A 165 -35.66 -10.35 4.92
C LEU A 165 -36.18 -11.67 4.36
N ILE A 166 -36.56 -11.68 3.08
CA ILE A 166 -37.05 -12.86 2.37
C ILE A 166 -36.12 -13.06 1.16
N PRO A 167 -35.13 -13.97 1.23
CA PRO A 167 -34.32 -14.35 0.08
C PRO A 167 -35.16 -15.00 -1.01
N ASN A 168 -34.74 -14.87 -2.28
CA ASN A 168 -35.40 -15.49 -3.44
C ASN A 168 -36.91 -15.15 -3.58
N ALA A 169 -37.31 -13.94 -3.17
CA ALA A 169 -38.66 -13.43 -3.36
C ALA A 169 -38.98 -13.10 -4.83
N HIS A 170 -37.96 -12.82 -5.65
CA HIS A 170 -38.08 -12.51 -7.07
C HIS A 170 -36.78 -12.84 -7.82
N GLU A 171 -36.79 -12.72 -9.15
CA GLU A 171 -35.60 -12.95 -9.98
C GLU A 171 -34.54 -11.84 -9.78
N GLY A 172 -33.33 -12.24 -9.40
CA GLY A 172 -32.19 -11.35 -9.22
C GLY A 172 -31.22 -11.36 -10.40
N TYR A 173 -30.41 -10.31 -10.52
CA TYR A 173 -29.25 -10.27 -11.41
C TYR A 173 -28.09 -11.15 -10.95
N ILE A 174 -28.01 -11.39 -9.64
CA ILE A 174 -27.01 -12.25 -9.00
C ILE A 174 -27.71 -13.23 -8.06
N SER A 175 -27.03 -14.33 -7.71
CA SER A 175 -27.53 -15.25 -6.69
C SER A 175 -27.39 -14.66 -5.28
N TRP A 176 -28.16 -15.18 -4.31
CA TRP A 176 -28.01 -14.82 -2.91
C TRP A 176 -26.60 -15.11 -2.37
N ALA A 177 -26.02 -16.26 -2.72
CA ALA A 177 -24.66 -16.62 -2.33
C ALA A 177 -23.61 -15.64 -2.92
N GLU A 178 -23.80 -15.18 -4.16
CA GLU A 178 -22.94 -14.14 -4.73
C GLU A 178 -23.08 -12.80 -4.01
N TYR A 179 -24.29 -12.40 -3.62
CA TYR A 179 -24.50 -11.20 -2.82
C TYR A 179 -23.75 -11.26 -1.49
N GLU A 180 -23.79 -12.40 -0.78
CA GLU A 180 -23.06 -12.57 0.49
C GLU A 180 -21.54 -12.54 0.29
N ARG A 181 -21.03 -13.14 -0.79
CA ARG A 181 -19.62 -13.00 -1.18
C ARG A 181 -19.25 -11.54 -1.48
N ASN A 182 -20.13 -10.81 -2.16
CA ASN A 182 -19.92 -9.40 -2.46
C ASN A 182 -19.91 -8.54 -1.18
N GLN A 183 -20.82 -8.79 -0.23
CA GLN A 183 -20.81 -8.09 1.06
C GLN A 183 -19.51 -8.36 1.82
N THR A 184 -19.10 -9.62 1.89
CA THR A 184 -17.84 -10.01 2.53
C THR A 184 -16.64 -9.32 1.88
N THR A 185 -16.62 -9.24 0.54
CA THR A 185 -15.56 -8.53 -0.22
C THR A 185 -15.55 -7.04 0.11
N LEU A 186 -16.72 -6.39 0.15
CA LEU A 186 -16.84 -4.98 0.50
C LEU A 186 -16.42 -4.70 1.94
N GLU A 187 -16.77 -5.56 2.90
CA GLU A 187 -16.31 -5.48 4.29
C GLU A 187 -14.79 -5.61 4.39
N GLN A 188 -14.22 -6.59 3.68
CA GLN A 188 -12.77 -6.75 3.59
C GLN A 188 -12.11 -5.53 2.95
N ASN A 189 -12.72 -4.86 1.98
CA ASN A 189 -12.17 -3.64 1.38
C ASN A 189 -12.28 -2.43 2.30
N ALA A 190 -13.43 -2.28 2.98
CA ALA A 190 -13.76 -1.17 3.88
C ALA A 190 -12.90 -1.15 5.15
N ALA A 191 -12.32 -2.30 5.52
CA ALA A 191 -11.32 -2.47 6.57
C ALA A 191 -10.03 -1.62 6.35
N GLY A 192 -9.98 -0.68 5.40
CA GLY A 192 -8.88 0.27 5.28
C GLY A 192 -8.67 1.22 6.47
N PHE A 193 -9.70 1.46 7.30
CA PHE A 193 -9.71 2.57 8.26
C PHE A 193 -10.02 2.21 9.73
N SER A 194 -10.46 0.98 10.04
CA SER A 194 -10.72 0.56 11.43
C SER A 194 -9.51 -0.13 12.06
N PRO A 195 -9.22 0.08 13.35
CA PRO A 195 -8.12 -0.60 14.04
C PRO A 195 -8.42 -2.10 14.23
N GLY A 196 -7.49 -2.97 13.84
CA GLY A 196 -7.58 -4.45 13.96
C GLY A 196 -7.98 -5.20 12.68
N LEU A 197 -8.69 -4.55 11.77
CA LEU A 197 -9.15 -5.16 10.52
C LEU A 197 -8.54 -4.33 9.40
N ARG A 198 -7.49 -4.84 8.71
CA ARG A 198 -7.01 -4.27 7.43
C ARG A 198 -7.36 -5.20 6.30
N GLY A 199 -7.84 -4.63 5.20
CA GLY A 199 -8.28 -5.37 4.04
C GLY A 199 -7.19 -6.18 3.35
N ARG A 200 -7.57 -7.34 2.81
CA ARG A 200 -6.70 -8.24 2.02
C ARG A 200 -6.43 -7.74 0.61
N MET A 201 -7.12 -6.67 0.18
CA MET A 201 -7.03 -6.14 -1.17
C MET A 201 -5.64 -5.51 -1.42
N PRO A 202 -4.92 -5.96 -2.45
CA PRO A 202 -3.67 -5.35 -2.89
C PRO A 202 -3.83 -3.87 -3.21
N ARG A 203 -2.96 -3.03 -2.63
CA ARG A 203 -2.87 -1.60 -2.92
C ARG A 203 -1.57 -1.27 -3.64
N GLN A 204 -1.51 -0.07 -4.22
CA GLN A 204 -0.31 0.46 -4.86
C GLN A 204 0.88 0.55 -3.88
N GLY A 205 2.09 0.60 -4.45
CA GLY A 205 3.37 0.71 -3.73
C GLY A 205 4.16 -0.59 -3.66
N SER A 206 5.46 -0.51 -3.39
CA SER A 206 6.41 -1.64 -3.56
C SER A 206 6.35 -2.74 -2.47
N GLY A 207 6.00 -2.41 -1.22
CA GLY A 207 5.94 -3.41 -0.13
C GLY A 207 4.99 -4.57 -0.40
N LEU A 208 5.56 -5.77 -0.60
CA LEU A 208 4.88 -6.96 -1.08
C LEU A 208 3.85 -7.52 -0.09
N LEU A 209 4.13 -7.45 1.21
CA LEU A 209 3.30 -8.05 2.26
C LEU A 209 2.28 -7.08 2.86
N GLN A 210 1.98 -5.99 2.13
CA GLN A 210 1.01 -5.00 2.55
C GLN A 210 -0.37 -5.64 2.82
N GLY A 211 -0.85 -5.49 4.06
CA GLY A 211 -2.15 -6.01 4.48
C GLY A 211 -2.16 -7.47 4.94
N ARG A 212 -1.03 -8.19 4.84
CA ARG A 212 -0.88 -9.59 5.27
C ARG A 212 0.05 -9.81 6.46
N LEU A 213 0.71 -8.74 6.91
CA LEU A 213 1.68 -8.80 8.00
C LEU A 213 1.07 -8.66 9.39
N LEU A 214 1.48 -9.55 10.28
CA LEU A 214 1.20 -9.57 11.71
C LEU A 214 2.49 -9.38 12.52
N CYS A 215 2.38 -8.68 13.64
CA CYS A 215 3.45 -8.47 14.60
C CYS A 215 3.54 -9.70 15.50
N GLY A 216 4.66 -10.42 15.46
CA GLY A 216 4.92 -11.59 16.33
C GLY A 216 5.02 -11.25 17.82
N ARG A 217 5.20 -9.98 18.19
CA ARG A 217 5.25 -9.54 19.61
C ARG A 217 3.89 -9.23 20.21
N CYS A 218 3.01 -8.57 19.47
CA CYS A 218 1.71 -8.11 20.00
C CYS A 218 0.49 -8.62 19.22
N GLY A 219 0.68 -9.44 18.18
CA GLY A 219 -0.39 -9.96 17.32
C GLY A 219 -1.04 -8.92 16.39
N ALA A 220 -0.75 -7.64 16.55
CA ALA A 220 -1.36 -6.58 15.75
C ALA A 220 -0.86 -6.58 14.30
N ARG A 221 -1.72 -6.15 13.37
CA ARG A 221 -1.34 -6.00 11.96
C ARG A 221 -0.30 -4.89 11.76
N MET A 222 0.74 -5.18 10.99
CA MET A 222 1.77 -4.20 10.65
C MET A 222 1.37 -3.32 9.45
N ARG A 223 1.97 -2.14 9.36
CA ARG A 223 1.75 -1.14 8.31
C ARG A 223 2.99 -1.04 7.43
N VAL A 224 2.80 -0.59 6.19
CA VAL A 224 3.92 -0.18 5.33
C VAL A 224 4.15 1.31 5.51
N HIS A 225 5.37 1.69 5.85
CA HIS A 225 5.87 3.06 5.82
C HIS A 225 6.84 3.18 4.65
N TYR A 226 6.69 4.21 3.81
CA TYR A 226 7.60 4.45 2.69
C TYR A 226 8.55 5.59 3.03
N GLU A 227 9.84 5.32 2.94
CA GLU A 227 10.90 6.32 3.12
C GLU A 227 11.51 6.67 1.76
N PRO A 228 11.65 7.95 1.40
CA PRO A 228 12.34 8.35 0.18
C PRO A 228 13.84 8.11 0.32
N PHE A 229 14.44 7.41 -0.64
CA PHE A 229 15.88 7.19 -0.71
C PHE A 229 16.33 7.11 -2.17
N GLU A 230 17.29 7.96 -2.57
CA GLU A 230 17.84 8.02 -3.95
C GLU A 230 16.74 8.05 -5.03
N GLY A 231 15.71 8.88 -4.83
CA GLY A 231 14.60 9.01 -5.78
C GLY A 231 13.61 7.85 -5.82
N ARG A 232 13.79 6.80 -5.00
CA ARG A 232 12.88 5.66 -4.88
C ARG A 232 12.24 5.58 -3.50
N LEU A 233 11.01 5.06 -3.42
CA LEU A 233 10.32 4.81 -2.15
C LEU A 233 10.65 3.41 -1.62
N ARG A 234 11.33 3.34 -0.47
CA ARG A 234 11.68 2.09 0.19
C ARG A 234 10.62 1.69 1.22
N PRO A 235 10.07 0.46 1.16
CA PRO A 235 9.08 0.01 2.12
C PRO A 235 9.76 -0.41 3.44
N TYR A 236 9.13 -0.03 4.54
CA TYR A 236 9.39 -0.53 5.88
C TYR A 236 8.11 -1.13 6.45
N TYR A 237 8.24 -2.24 7.16
CA TYR A 237 7.15 -2.82 7.93
C TYR A 237 7.23 -2.36 9.37
N VAL A 238 6.15 -1.72 9.83
CA VAL A 238 6.12 -1.08 11.14
C VAL A 238 4.86 -1.46 11.90
N CYS A 239 5.02 -1.88 13.14
CA CYS A 239 3.91 -2.09 14.06
C CYS A 239 3.60 -0.79 14.82
N ASN A 240 2.46 -0.16 14.49
CA ASN A 240 2.04 1.13 15.05
C ASN A 240 0.98 1.01 16.16
N GLU A 241 0.64 -0.21 16.61
CA GLU A 241 -0.50 -0.41 17.52
C GLU A 241 -0.37 0.42 18.81
N ALA A 242 0.77 0.29 19.51
CA ALA A 242 1.04 1.05 20.72
C ALA A 242 1.12 2.57 20.47
N VAL A 243 1.67 3.00 19.33
CA VAL A 243 1.74 4.42 18.95
C VAL A 243 0.34 5.02 18.78
N VAL A 244 -0.55 4.31 18.09
CA VAL A 244 -1.88 4.81 17.75
C VAL A 244 -2.83 4.74 18.93
N ARG A 245 -2.80 3.66 19.73
CA ARG A 245 -3.77 3.45 20.81
C ARG A 245 -3.32 3.95 22.17
N GLN A 246 -2.02 4.04 22.40
CA GLN A 246 -1.44 4.28 23.73
C GLN A 246 -0.41 5.41 23.71
N ALA A 247 -0.25 6.13 22.58
CA ALA A 247 0.80 7.12 22.38
C ALA A 247 2.22 6.60 22.73
N GLY A 248 2.43 5.29 22.58
CA GLY A 248 3.69 4.62 22.91
C GLY A 248 4.71 4.66 21.77
N LYS A 249 5.76 3.83 21.87
CA LYS A 249 6.76 3.64 20.81
C LYS A 249 6.32 2.54 19.83
N HIS A 250 6.92 2.52 18.65
CA HIS A 250 6.74 1.41 17.71
C HIS A 250 7.15 0.08 18.35
N CYS A 251 6.31 -0.95 18.21
CA CYS A 251 6.59 -2.27 18.78
C CYS A 251 7.72 -2.97 18.00
N GLN A 252 7.63 -2.94 16.67
CA GLN A 252 8.61 -3.51 15.75
C GLN A 252 8.75 -2.64 14.51
N TRP A 253 9.96 -2.55 13.97
CA TRP A 253 10.29 -1.79 12.76
C TRP A 253 11.35 -2.56 11.97
N VAL A 254 11.08 -2.88 10.71
CA VAL A 254 12.01 -3.62 9.85
C VAL A 254 11.96 -3.14 8.40
N ARG A 255 13.09 -3.22 7.70
CA ARG A 255 13.17 -2.94 6.26
C ARG A 255 12.37 -4.00 5.50
N GLY A 256 11.53 -3.56 4.56
CA GLY A 256 10.66 -4.45 3.80
C GLY A 256 11.43 -5.28 2.78
N ALA A 257 12.44 -4.71 2.11
CA ALA A 257 13.12 -5.39 0.99
C ALA A 257 13.73 -6.77 1.36
N PRO A 258 14.53 -6.94 2.43
CA PRO A 258 15.07 -8.27 2.77
C PRO A 258 13.98 -9.30 3.14
N VAL A 259 12.87 -8.82 3.71
CA VAL A 259 11.72 -9.66 4.06
C VAL A 259 10.98 -10.08 2.78
N ASP A 260 10.73 -9.12 1.88
CA ASP A 260 10.02 -9.36 0.62
C ASP A 260 10.81 -10.29 -0.30
N GLU A 261 12.13 -10.14 -0.37
CA GLU A 261 13.04 -11.01 -1.12
C GLU A 261 12.99 -12.45 -0.58
N ALA A 262 13.09 -12.62 0.75
CA ALA A 262 13.07 -13.95 1.37
C ALA A 262 11.71 -14.66 1.19
N VAL A 263 10.60 -13.93 1.33
CA VAL A 263 9.26 -14.49 1.07
C VAL A 263 9.07 -14.79 -0.41
N SER A 264 9.59 -13.94 -1.30
CA SER A 264 9.53 -14.18 -2.76
C SER A 264 10.31 -15.44 -3.13
N ALA A 265 11.53 -15.61 -2.62
CA ALA A 265 12.35 -16.79 -2.86
C ALA A 265 11.64 -18.06 -2.40
N LEU A 266 11.06 -18.05 -1.18
CA LEU A 266 10.31 -19.20 -0.70
C LEU A 266 9.07 -19.51 -1.56
N LEU A 267 8.37 -18.47 -2.02
CA LEU A 267 7.20 -18.62 -2.87
C LEU A 267 7.56 -19.26 -4.22
N LEU A 268 8.71 -18.90 -4.79
CA LEU A 268 9.24 -19.52 -6.00
C LEU A 268 9.61 -20.99 -5.78
N GLU A 269 10.25 -21.33 -4.66
CA GLU A 269 10.60 -22.72 -4.30
C GLU A 269 9.34 -23.59 -4.10
N ALA A 270 8.33 -23.07 -3.39
CA ALA A 270 7.12 -23.80 -3.08
C ALA A 270 6.21 -24.06 -4.30
N MET A 271 6.32 -23.22 -5.34
CA MET A 271 5.49 -23.30 -6.54
C MET A 271 6.01 -24.29 -7.60
N ALA A 272 7.24 -24.80 -7.48
CA ALA A 272 7.85 -25.67 -8.50
C ALA A 272 7.09 -26.99 -8.77
N PRO A 273 6.36 -27.60 -7.81
CA PRO A 273 5.51 -28.78 -8.09
C PRO A 273 3.99 -28.52 -8.05
N ALA A 274 3.51 -27.52 -7.30
CA ALA A 274 2.08 -27.33 -6.97
C ALA A 274 1.30 -26.43 -7.94
N ALA A 275 1.98 -25.84 -8.93
CA ALA A 275 1.41 -24.86 -9.84
C ALA A 275 0.63 -25.47 -11.03
N ILE A 276 0.78 -26.78 -11.28
CA ILE A 276 0.15 -27.48 -12.40
C ILE A 276 -1.38 -27.53 -12.23
N ASP A 277 -1.87 -27.91 -11.05
CA ASP A 277 -3.33 -28.07 -10.82
C ASP A 277 -4.08 -26.73 -10.81
N VAL A 278 -3.45 -25.69 -10.27
CA VAL A 278 -4.05 -24.35 -10.22
C VAL A 278 -4.10 -23.71 -11.61
N ALA A 279 -3.05 -23.88 -12.42
CA ALA A 279 -3.02 -23.34 -13.76
C ALA A 279 -3.98 -24.07 -14.71
N LEU A 280 -4.19 -25.39 -14.53
CA LEU A 280 -5.22 -26.16 -15.23
C LEU A 280 -6.64 -25.67 -14.87
N ALA A 281 -6.91 -25.37 -13.59
CA ALA A 281 -8.20 -24.82 -13.17
C ALA A 281 -8.49 -23.42 -13.77
N VAL A 282 -7.47 -22.56 -13.87
CA VAL A 282 -7.61 -21.24 -14.51
C VAL A 282 -7.85 -21.35 -16.01
N GLN A 283 -7.24 -22.34 -16.68
CA GLN A 283 -7.46 -22.58 -18.11
C GLN A 283 -8.86 -23.13 -18.39
N GLN A 284 -9.34 -24.07 -17.57
CA GLN A 284 -10.73 -24.53 -17.66
C GLN A 284 -11.73 -23.37 -17.52
N GLU A 285 -11.46 -22.44 -16.59
CA GLU A 285 -12.27 -21.23 -16.43
C GLU A 285 -12.20 -20.29 -17.66
N ILE A 286 -11.03 -20.12 -18.29
CA ILE A 286 -10.89 -19.30 -19.51
C ILE A 286 -11.58 -19.96 -20.71
N THR A 287 -11.38 -21.26 -20.93
CA THR A 287 -12.05 -22.03 -22.00
C THR A 287 -13.56 -21.98 -21.81
N GLN A 288 -14.05 -22.21 -20.59
CA GLN A 288 -15.48 -22.11 -20.28
C GLN A 288 -16.02 -20.70 -20.54
N ARG A 289 -15.24 -19.65 -20.30
CA ARG A 289 -15.64 -18.25 -20.60
C ARG A 289 -15.68 -17.96 -22.10
N VAL A 290 -14.73 -18.47 -22.88
CA VAL A 290 -14.72 -18.32 -24.35
C VAL A 290 -15.91 -19.07 -24.94
N GLU A 291 -16.19 -20.29 -24.46
CA GLU A 291 -17.36 -21.08 -24.85
C GLU A 291 -18.68 -20.41 -24.46
N GLN A 292 -18.77 -19.83 -23.25
CA GLN A 292 -19.94 -19.06 -22.81
C GLN A 292 -20.15 -17.79 -23.65
N ALA A 293 -19.07 -17.05 -23.96
CA ALA A 293 -19.14 -15.88 -24.83
C ALA A 293 -19.56 -16.28 -26.26
N ALA A 294 -19.03 -17.37 -26.80
CA ALA A 294 -19.43 -17.92 -28.09
C ALA A 294 -20.90 -18.34 -28.12
N ALA A 295 -21.40 -18.99 -27.05
CA ALA A 295 -22.80 -19.36 -26.91
C ALA A 295 -23.74 -18.14 -26.84
N LEU A 296 -23.34 -17.09 -26.11
CA LEU A 296 -24.09 -15.84 -26.02
C LEU A 296 -24.16 -15.11 -27.38
N ARG A 297 -23.04 -15.04 -28.10
CA ARG A 297 -23.01 -14.46 -29.46
C ARG A 297 -23.82 -15.29 -30.46
N GLY A 298 -23.75 -16.62 -30.38
CA GLY A 298 -24.57 -17.53 -31.19
C GLY A 298 -26.07 -17.30 -30.95
N THR A 299 -26.47 -17.10 -29.69
CA THR A 299 -27.86 -16.77 -29.33
C THR A 299 -28.28 -15.40 -29.90
N GLN A 300 -27.40 -14.39 -29.84
CA GLN A 300 -27.66 -13.08 -30.43
C GLN A 300 -27.84 -13.16 -31.95
N LEU A 301 -27.01 -13.95 -32.64
CA LEU A 301 -27.13 -14.18 -34.07
C LEU A 301 -28.45 -14.87 -34.44
N GLN A 302 -28.86 -15.89 -33.68
CA GLN A 302 -30.15 -16.56 -33.89
C GLN A 302 -31.34 -15.62 -33.67
N ARG A 303 -31.25 -14.71 -32.70
CA ARG A 303 -32.30 -13.70 -32.46
C ARG A 303 -32.41 -12.70 -33.61
N THR A 304 -31.28 -12.16 -34.09
CA THR A 304 -31.30 -11.22 -35.22
C THR A 304 -31.80 -11.89 -36.50
N ARG A 305 -31.48 -13.19 -36.70
CA ARG A 305 -32.07 -14.00 -37.77
C ARG A 305 -33.59 -14.10 -37.65
N TYR A 306 -34.08 -14.42 -36.45
CA TYR A 306 -35.53 -14.50 -36.20
C TYR A 306 -36.25 -13.16 -36.37
N GLU A 307 -35.65 -12.05 -35.94
CA GLU A 307 -36.21 -10.70 -36.12
C GLU A 307 -36.28 -10.30 -37.60
N ALA A 308 -35.26 -10.65 -38.40
CA ALA A 308 -35.30 -10.46 -39.86
C ALA A 308 -36.36 -11.34 -40.54
N GLU A 309 -36.51 -12.60 -40.11
CA GLU A 309 -37.54 -13.54 -40.59
C GLU A 309 -38.96 -13.04 -40.24
N LEU A 310 -39.13 -12.47 -39.04
CA LEU A 310 -40.40 -11.92 -38.58
C LEU A 310 -40.77 -10.65 -39.35
N ALA A 311 -39.80 -9.75 -39.60
CA ALA A 311 -40.00 -8.57 -40.43
C ALA A 311 -40.41 -8.95 -41.86
N ARG A 312 -39.75 -9.97 -42.44
CA ARG A 312 -40.13 -10.57 -43.74
C ARG A 312 -41.58 -11.06 -43.74
N ARG A 313 -41.98 -11.82 -42.71
CA ARG A 313 -43.36 -12.35 -42.60
C ARG A 313 -44.41 -11.25 -42.43
N ARG A 314 -44.06 -10.11 -41.81
CA ARG A 314 -44.95 -8.95 -41.69
C ARG A 314 -45.14 -8.25 -43.03
N TYR A 315 -44.05 -8.05 -43.77
CA TYR A 315 -44.09 -7.50 -45.12
C TYR A 315 -44.94 -8.36 -46.07
N LEU A 316 -44.70 -9.68 -46.09
CA LEU A 316 -45.44 -10.61 -46.97
C LEU A 316 -46.94 -10.76 -46.65
N LYS A 317 -47.39 -10.30 -45.47
CA LYS A 317 -48.79 -10.37 -45.03
C LYS A 317 -49.56 -9.07 -45.28
N VAL A 318 -48.88 -8.00 -45.70
CA VAL A 318 -49.53 -6.72 -45.95
C VAL A 318 -50.25 -6.76 -47.30
N ASP A 319 -51.41 -6.13 -47.37
CA ASP A 319 -52.14 -5.96 -48.62
C ASP A 319 -51.36 -4.99 -49.54
N PRO A 320 -51.06 -5.36 -50.81
CA PRO A 320 -50.34 -4.50 -51.75
C PRO A 320 -50.98 -3.12 -51.98
N ASP A 321 -52.29 -2.99 -51.80
CA ASP A 321 -53.00 -1.72 -51.98
C ASP A 321 -52.66 -0.68 -50.89
N ASN A 322 -52.13 -1.13 -49.74
CA ASN A 322 -51.66 -0.26 -48.65
C ASN A 322 -50.18 0.15 -48.84
N ARG A 323 -49.91 0.84 -49.95
CA ARG A 323 -48.55 1.14 -50.46
C ARG A 323 -47.61 1.78 -49.42
N LEU A 324 -48.08 2.77 -48.66
CA LEU A 324 -47.27 3.44 -47.63
C LEU A 324 -46.86 2.51 -46.47
N VAL A 325 -47.73 1.54 -46.12
CA VAL A 325 -47.44 0.56 -45.07
C VAL A 325 -46.50 -0.51 -45.59
N ALA A 326 -46.65 -0.92 -46.85
CA ALA A 326 -45.74 -1.84 -47.53
C ALA A 326 -44.33 -1.26 -47.63
N ASP A 327 -44.17 -0.01 -48.06
CA ASP A 327 -42.88 0.68 -48.17
C ASP A 327 -42.17 0.80 -46.80
N ALA A 328 -42.92 1.07 -45.74
CA ALA A 328 -42.39 1.16 -44.38
C ALA A 328 -41.95 -0.22 -43.82
N LEU A 329 -42.71 -1.27 -44.09
CA LEU A 329 -42.36 -2.64 -43.68
C LEU A 329 -41.20 -3.21 -44.50
N GLU A 330 -41.07 -2.82 -45.77
CA GLU A 330 -39.93 -3.16 -46.62
C GLU A 330 -38.66 -2.49 -46.11
N ALA A 331 -38.73 -1.20 -45.74
CA ALA A 331 -37.61 -0.48 -45.14
C ALA A 331 -37.16 -1.09 -43.81
N ASP A 332 -38.11 -1.49 -42.94
CA ASP A 332 -37.80 -2.22 -41.69
C ASP A 332 -37.15 -3.58 -41.98
N TRP A 333 -37.68 -4.38 -42.90
CA TRP A 333 -37.08 -5.66 -43.28
C TRP A 333 -35.65 -5.50 -43.84
N ASN A 334 -35.44 -4.54 -44.73
CA ASN A 334 -34.13 -4.23 -45.29
C ASN A 334 -33.13 -3.74 -44.22
N ALA A 335 -33.59 -2.98 -43.21
CA ALA A 335 -32.74 -2.59 -42.08
C ALA A 335 -32.33 -3.81 -41.24
N ARG A 336 -33.27 -4.71 -40.91
CA ARG A 336 -32.99 -5.95 -40.16
C ARG A 336 -32.05 -6.90 -40.89
N LEU A 337 -32.12 -6.96 -42.22
CA LEU A 337 -31.19 -7.76 -43.04
C LEU A 337 -29.75 -7.19 -42.99
N ARG A 338 -29.58 -5.87 -43.01
CA ARG A 338 -28.25 -5.23 -42.87
C ARG A 338 -27.66 -5.46 -41.47
N ASP A 339 -28.48 -5.36 -40.43
CA ASP A 339 -28.06 -5.64 -39.05
C ASP A 339 -27.63 -7.12 -38.89
N LEU A 340 -28.36 -8.04 -39.54
CA LEU A 340 -28.03 -9.46 -39.54
C LEU A 340 -26.68 -9.72 -40.23
N ASP A 341 -26.46 -9.17 -41.42
CA ASP A 341 -25.20 -9.34 -42.18
C ASP A 341 -24.00 -8.72 -41.43
N ALA A 342 -24.16 -7.53 -40.85
CA ALA A 342 -23.11 -6.90 -40.04
C ALA A 342 -22.75 -7.76 -38.82
N LEU A 343 -23.75 -8.30 -38.13
CA LEU A 343 -23.55 -9.15 -36.95
C LEU A 343 -22.95 -10.52 -37.33
N GLN A 344 -23.31 -11.09 -38.47
CA GLN A 344 -22.70 -12.33 -38.98
C GLN A 344 -21.20 -12.16 -39.24
N ARG A 345 -20.81 -11.11 -39.94
CA ARG A 345 -19.39 -10.83 -40.25
C ARG A 345 -18.55 -10.52 -39.00
N GLU A 346 -19.15 -9.94 -37.97
CA GLU A 346 -18.49 -9.72 -36.69
C GLU A 346 -18.36 -11.04 -35.90
N HIS A 347 -19.41 -11.87 -35.90
CA HIS A 347 -19.40 -13.18 -35.25
C HIS A 347 -18.36 -14.12 -35.85
N GLU A 348 -18.22 -14.14 -37.18
CA GLU A 348 -17.21 -14.92 -37.90
C GLU A 348 -15.80 -14.46 -37.54
N ARG A 349 -15.52 -13.15 -37.55
CA ARG A 349 -14.22 -12.59 -37.14
C ARG A 349 -13.86 -12.93 -35.68
N GLN A 350 -14.83 -12.89 -34.79
CA GLN A 350 -14.62 -13.21 -33.37
C GLN A 350 -14.44 -14.72 -33.14
N ASN A 351 -15.16 -15.58 -33.86
CA ASN A 351 -14.95 -17.04 -33.78
C ASN A 351 -13.60 -17.46 -34.37
N GLU A 352 -13.11 -16.78 -35.41
CA GLU A 352 -11.77 -16.99 -35.96
C GLU A 352 -10.70 -16.62 -34.92
N ALA A 353 -10.86 -15.48 -34.25
CA ALA A 353 -9.98 -15.04 -33.16
C ALA A 353 -10.00 -16.00 -31.97
N ASP A 354 -11.18 -16.48 -31.58
CA ASP A 354 -11.36 -17.43 -30.47
C ASP A 354 -10.81 -18.83 -30.81
N ARG A 355 -10.99 -19.34 -32.05
CA ARG A 355 -10.35 -20.58 -32.51
C ARG A 355 -8.84 -20.47 -32.50
N SER A 356 -8.28 -19.35 -32.95
CA SER A 356 -6.83 -19.10 -32.87
C SER A 356 -6.30 -19.03 -31.43
N LEU A 357 -7.15 -18.63 -30.48
CA LEU A 357 -6.83 -18.57 -29.04
C LEU A 357 -6.93 -19.95 -28.35
N LEU A 358 -7.72 -20.87 -28.93
CA LEU A 358 -8.03 -22.21 -28.39
C LEU A 358 -7.29 -23.37 -29.08
N ASP A 359 -6.70 -23.20 -30.28
CA ASP A 359 -5.91 -24.24 -30.94
C ASP A 359 -4.62 -24.59 -30.15
N GLU A 360 -4.37 -25.88 -29.95
CA GLU A 360 -3.39 -26.43 -29.00
C GLU A 360 -1.90 -26.13 -29.34
N PRO A 361 -0.99 -26.09 -28.33
CA PRO A 361 -1.13 -26.66 -26.98
C PRO A 361 -1.07 -25.58 -25.89
N ALA A 362 -2.23 -25.30 -25.27
CA ALA A 362 -2.31 -24.46 -24.08
C ALA A 362 -1.74 -25.18 -22.83
N GLN A 363 -1.83 -26.52 -22.78
CA GLN A 363 -1.27 -27.31 -21.70
C GLN A 363 0.27 -27.30 -21.69
N GLU A 364 0.94 -27.44 -22.84
CA GLU A 364 2.40 -27.26 -22.93
C GLU A 364 2.80 -25.83 -22.56
N ARG A 365 2.06 -24.81 -23.05
CA ARG A 365 2.32 -23.41 -22.70
C ARG A 365 2.11 -23.13 -21.23
N ILE A 366 1.19 -23.80 -20.55
CA ILE A 366 0.95 -23.66 -19.11
C ILE A 366 2.00 -24.39 -18.28
N ARG A 367 2.42 -25.60 -18.70
CA ARG A 367 3.59 -26.26 -18.10
C ARG A 367 4.85 -25.40 -18.29
N ALA A 368 5.01 -24.78 -19.46
CA ALA A 368 6.07 -23.81 -19.74
C ALA A 368 5.92 -22.52 -18.91
N LEU A 369 4.71 -21.96 -18.76
CA LEU A 369 4.41 -20.78 -17.93
C LEU A 369 4.62 -21.04 -16.43
N THR A 370 4.42 -22.29 -16.01
CA THR A 370 4.66 -22.75 -14.64
C THR A 370 6.16 -22.88 -14.36
N ALA A 371 6.91 -23.44 -15.32
CA ALA A 371 8.36 -23.36 -15.34
C ALA A 371 8.87 -21.89 -15.43
N ASP A 372 8.11 -21.01 -16.08
CA ASP A 372 8.34 -19.58 -16.20
C ASP A 372 7.70 -18.76 -15.06
N PHE A 373 7.11 -19.34 -14.02
CA PHE A 373 6.56 -18.55 -12.91
C PHE A 373 7.63 -17.63 -12.27
N PRO A 374 8.88 -18.10 -12.06
CA PRO A 374 9.98 -17.20 -11.70
C PRO A 374 10.20 -16.07 -12.70
N ARG A 375 10.02 -16.32 -14.00
CA ARG A 375 10.14 -15.30 -15.06
C ARG A 375 9.02 -14.27 -14.96
N ILE A 376 7.77 -14.68 -14.79
CA ILE A 376 6.61 -13.78 -14.65
C ILE A 376 6.71 -12.96 -13.35
N TRP A 377 7.10 -13.60 -12.24
CA TRP A 377 7.26 -12.94 -10.96
C TRP A 377 8.35 -11.86 -11.02
N ASN A 378 9.46 -12.15 -11.70
CA ASN A 378 10.60 -11.23 -11.83
C ASN A 378 10.47 -10.26 -13.02
N ASP A 379 9.45 -10.38 -13.89
CA ASP A 379 9.23 -9.47 -15.02
C ASP A 379 8.92 -8.04 -14.54
N GLU A 380 9.63 -7.05 -15.06
CA GLU A 380 9.41 -5.63 -14.75
C GLU A 380 7.99 -5.15 -15.13
N ARG A 381 7.35 -5.78 -16.12
CA ARG A 381 5.98 -5.49 -16.55
C ARG A 381 4.94 -5.91 -15.52
N THR A 382 5.24 -6.93 -14.70
CA THR A 382 4.34 -7.38 -13.64
C THR A 382 4.27 -6.30 -12.56
N GLY A 383 3.11 -5.68 -12.39
CA GLY A 383 2.93 -4.59 -11.45
C GLY A 383 3.02 -5.05 -9.98
N ALA A 384 3.39 -4.15 -9.07
CA ALA A 384 3.42 -4.47 -7.63
C ALA A 384 2.04 -4.92 -7.09
N VAL A 385 0.94 -4.40 -7.65
CA VAL A 385 -0.43 -4.82 -7.29
C VAL A 385 -0.69 -6.26 -7.72
N GLU A 386 -0.21 -6.68 -8.89
CA GLU A 386 -0.37 -8.03 -9.42
C GLU A 386 0.44 -9.04 -8.62
N ARG A 387 1.69 -8.75 -8.29
CA ARG A 387 2.51 -9.59 -7.38
C ARG A 387 1.81 -9.84 -6.05
N LYS A 388 1.25 -8.78 -5.45
CA LYS A 388 0.46 -8.87 -4.21
C LYS A 388 -0.83 -9.68 -4.37
N ARG A 389 -1.49 -9.61 -5.54
CA ARG A 389 -2.67 -10.45 -5.85
C ARG A 389 -2.27 -11.92 -5.88
N MET A 390 -1.24 -12.25 -6.65
CA MET A 390 -0.71 -13.61 -6.76
C MET A 390 -0.31 -14.17 -5.38
N LEU A 391 0.48 -13.41 -4.61
CA LEU A 391 0.83 -13.78 -3.24
C LEU A 391 -0.40 -14.02 -2.36
N GLY A 392 -1.45 -13.23 -2.57
CA GLY A 392 -2.68 -13.33 -1.81
C GLY A 392 -3.54 -14.57 -2.05
N LEU A 393 -3.29 -15.28 -3.15
CA LEU A 393 -3.88 -16.58 -3.45
C LEU A 393 -3.15 -17.71 -2.72
N LEU A 394 -1.86 -17.55 -2.45
CA LEU A 394 -1.00 -18.59 -1.87
C LEU A 394 -0.86 -18.46 -0.35
N ILE A 395 -0.76 -17.22 0.14
CA ILE A 395 -0.46 -16.92 1.55
C ILE A 395 -1.67 -16.29 2.24
N GLU A 396 -1.98 -16.82 3.42
CA GLU A 396 -3.05 -16.34 4.29
C GLU A 396 -2.60 -15.12 5.11
N ASP A 397 -1.46 -15.25 5.80
CA ASP A 397 -0.74 -14.17 6.49
C ASP A 397 0.73 -14.51 6.76
N VAL A 398 1.49 -13.49 7.13
CA VAL A 398 2.89 -13.56 7.53
C VAL A 398 3.07 -12.89 8.88
N THR A 399 3.70 -13.57 9.82
CA THR A 399 4.04 -13.04 11.15
C THR A 399 5.52 -12.74 11.23
N LEU A 400 5.88 -11.51 11.63
CA LEU A 400 7.27 -11.09 11.80
C LEU A 400 7.65 -10.92 13.26
N LEU A 401 8.76 -11.52 13.65
CA LEU A 401 9.42 -11.28 14.93
C LEU A 401 10.85 -10.78 14.67
N VAL A 402 11.11 -9.54 15.10
CA VAL A 402 12.33 -8.79 14.84
C VAL A 402 13.15 -8.73 16.11
N ASP A 403 14.19 -9.57 16.17
CA ASP A 403 15.17 -9.62 17.26
C ASP A 403 16.57 -9.32 16.70
N GLU A 404 17.56 -10.17 16.98
CA GLU A 404 18.88 -10.13 16.33
C GLU A 404 18.78 -10.46 14.83
N GLN A 405 17.89 -11.41 14.51
CA GLN A 405 17.47 -11.73 13.16
C GLN A 405 15.98 -11.41 12.98
N VAL A 406 15.52 -11.41 11.74
CA VAL A 406 14.10 -11.23 11.40
C VAL A 406 13.51 -12.61 11.14
N ASN A 407 12.79 -13.15 12.12
CA ASN A 407 12.04 -14.38 11.99
C ASN A 407 10.73 -14.12 11.26
N ILE A 408 10.48 -14.90 10.22
CA ILE A 408 9.34 -14.78 9.31
C ILE A 408 8.58 -16.10 9.36
N HIS A 409 7.35 -16.06 9.87
CA HIS A 409 6.45 -17.21 9.92
C HIS A 409 5.33 -17.01 8.91
N ILE A 410 5.21 -17.91 7.95
CA ILE A 410 4.27 -17.84 6.84
C ILE A 410 3.19 -18.89 7.05
N ARG A 411 1.93 -18.48 6.94
CA ARG A 411 0.79 -19.38 6.93
C ARG A 411 0.22 -19.46 5.52
N TRP A 412 0.30 -20.63 4.92
CA TRP A 412 -0.21 -20.90 3.58
C TRP A 412 -1.73 -21.06 3.63
N ARG A 413 -2.39 -20.77 2.51
CA ARG A 413 -3.79 -21.21 2.33
C ARG A 413 -3.81 -22.74 2.31
N GLY A 414 -4.63 -23.34 3.16
CA GLY A 414 -4.59 -24.78 3.46
C GLY A 414 -3.96 -25.14 4.81
N GLY A 415 -3.55 -24.14 5.61
CA GLY A 415 -3.18 -24.33 7.02
C GLY A 415 -1.74 -24.75 7.28
N ARG A 416 -0.98 -25.16 6.24
CA ARG A 416 0.46 -25.40 6.35
C ARG A 416 1.18 -24.13 6.83
N THR A 417 2.15 -24.29 7.72
CA THR A 417 3.00 -23.20 8.20
C THR A 417 4.46 -23.46 7.84
N GLN A 418 5.21 -22.39 7.58
CA GLN A 418 6.63 -22.47 7.29
C GLN A 418 7.35 -21.27 7.91
N SER A 419 8.53 -21.49 8.45
CA SER A 419 9.32 -20.45 9.12
C SER A 419 10.68 -20.30 8.47
N LEU A 420 11.16 -19.08 8.37
CA LEU A 420 12.51 -18.76 7.91
C LEU A 420 13.03 -17.53 8.65
N SER A 421 14.34 -17.32 8.61
CA SER A 421 14.98 -16.19 9.27
C SER A 421 15.88 -15.44 8.30
N VAL A 422 15.88 -14.10 8.40
CA VAL A 422 16.71 -13.22 7.59
C VAL A 422 17.61 -12.39 8.49
N THR A 423 18.88 -12.27 8.11
CA THR A 423 19.82 -11.41 8.83
C THR A 423 19.33 -9.97 8.86
N ARG A 424 19.20 -9.43 10.06
CA ARG A 424 18.80 -8.03 10.24
C ARG A 424 19.93 -7.13 9.74
N PRO A 425 19.69 -6.21 8.78
CA PRO A 425 20.69 -5.24 8.38
C PRO A 425 21.15 -4.43 9.59
N ARG A 426 22.48 -4.31 9.77
CA ARG A 426 23.04 -3.55 10.89
C ARG A 426 22.52 -2.11 10.85
N PRO A 427 22.17 -1.51 12.00
CA PRO A 427 21.74 -0.12 12.04
C PRO A 427 22.79 0.80 11.42
N MET A 428 22.36 1.85 10.70
CA MET A 428 23.29 2.84 10.12
C MET A 428 24.18 3.50 11.18
N SER A 429 23.69 3.64 12.42
CA SER A 429 24.49 4.13 13.55
C SER A 429 25.68 3.23 13.88
N VAL A 430 25.56 1.92 13.65
CA VAL A 430 26.64 0.94 13.85
C VAL A 430 27.54 0.92 12.62
N ILE A 431 26.97 0.90 11.41
CA ILE A 431 27.74 0.90 10.14
C ILE A 431 28.62 2.15 10.03
N ARG A 432 28.12 3.31 10.47
CA ARG A 432 28.86 4.58 10.43
C ARG A 432 30.02 4.65 11.43
N LYS A 433 30.05 3.78 12.45
CA LYS A 433 31.15 3.75 13.43
C LYS A 433 32.41 3.18 12.78
N THR A 434 33.54 3.78 13.13
CA THR A 434 34.84 3.22 12.78
C THR A 434 35.03 1.88 13.50
N PRO A 435 35.47 0.81 12.81
CA PRO A 435 35.70 -0.48 13.44
C PRO A 435 36.67 -0.37 14.61
N ALA A 436 36.43 -1.11 15.70
CA ALA A 436 37.24 -1.06 16.92
C ALA A 436 38.73 -1.33 16.64
N GLN A 437 39.03 -2.26 15.72
CA GLN A 437 40.40 -2.54 15.28
C GLN A 437 41.10 -1.32 14.66
N VAL A 438 40.38 -0.53 13.85
CA VAL A 438 40.94 0.69 13.24
C VAL A 438 41.13 1.77 14.30
N VAL A 439 40.24 1.87 15.28
CA VAL A 439 40.40 2.80 16.42
C VAL A 439 41.62 2.42 17.26
N ALA A 440 41.81 1.14 17.56
CA ALA A 440 42.97 0.63 18.28
C ALA A 440 44.28 0.89 17.52
N LEU A 441 44.28 0.65 16.20
CA LEU A 441 45.43 0.94 15.35
C LEU A 441 45.77 2.44 15.31
N ILE A 442 44.76 3.32 15.25
CA ILE A 442 44.99 4.78 15.38
C ILE A 442 45.59 5.09 16.74
N ASN A 443 45.09 4.47 17.81
CA ASN A 443 45.61 4.67 19.16
C ASN A 443 47.08 4.27 19.28
N GLU A 444 47.49 3.16 18.68
CA GLU A 444 48.89 2.70 18.66
C GLU A 444 49.77 3.64 17.82
N LEU A 445 49.34 3.99 16.60
CA LEU A 445 50.13 4.82 15.69
C LEU A 445 50.34 6.26 16.21
N LEU A 446 49.48 6.75 17.11
CA LEU A 446 49.66 8.07 17.74
C LEU A 446 50.94 8.17 18.59
N GLU A 447 51.51 7.04 19.04
CA GLU A 447 52.78 6.99 19.77
C GLU A 447 53.99 7.36 18.90
N THR A 448 53.92 7.17 17.58
CA THR A 448 55.06 7.42 16.67
C THR A 448 54.75 8.37 15.51
N ALA A 449 53.49 8.49 15.09
CA ALA A 449 53.08 9.17 13.86
C ALA A 449 52.06 10.30 14.12
N ASN A 450 52.10 11.35 13.27
CA ASN A 450 51.08 12.39 13.29
C ASN A 450 49.81 12.00 12.51
N ASP A 451 48.70 12.72 12.70
CA ASP A 451 47.41 12.41 12.08
C ASP A 451 47.44 12.24 10.55
N ARG A 452 48.34 12.94 9.84
CA ARG A 452 48.51 12.79 8.37
C ARG A 452 49.22 11.49 8.02
N GLN A 453 50.27 11.14 8.76
CA GLN A 453 50.99 9.89 8.60
C GLN A 453 50.11 8.69 8.98
N ILE A 454 49.30 8.82 10.03
CA ILE A 454 48.29 7.82 10.41
C ILE A 454 47.29 7.62 9.28
N ALA A 455 46.75 8.70 8.70
CA ALA A 455 45.83 8.61 7.56
C ALA A 455 46.47 7.87 6.37
N ALA A 456 47.71 8.20 6.01
CA ALA A 456 48.45 7.51 4.96
C ALA A 456 48.63 6.02 5.26
N ARG A 457 49.04 5.69 6.49
CA ARG A 457 49.28 4.32 6.92
C ARG A 457 48.01 3.47 6.95
N LEU A 458 46.89 4.03 7.40
CA LEU A 458 45.58 3.37 7.34
C LEU A 458 45.17 3.08 5.89
N ASN A 459 45.44 4.00 4.96
CA ASN A 459 45.10 3.82 3.56
C ASN A 459 45.98 2.75 2.89
N GLU A 460 47.28 2.71 3.21
CA GLU A 460 48.25 1.68 2.79
C GLU A 460 47.81 0.28 3.25
N LEU A 461 47.32 0.16 4.48
CA LEU A 461 46.80 -1.09 5.05
C LEU A 461 45.40 -1.46 4.53
N GLY A 462 44.86 -0.72 3.55
CA GLY A 462 43.57 -1.01 2.92
C GLY A 462 42.35 -0.59 3.74
N HIS A 463 42.51 0.05 4.89
CA HIS A 463 41.38 0.52 5.69
C HIS A 463 40.67 1.70 4.99
N ARG A 464 39.34 1.69 5.01
CA ARG A 464 38.45 2.71 4.45
C ARG A 464 37.36 3.10 5.45
N ASN A 465 36.72 4.24 5.24
CA ASN A 465 35.55 4.61 6.04
C ASN A 465 34.29 3.82 5.62
N TRP A 466 33.17 4.04 6.30
CA TRP A 466 31.89 3.35 6.00
C TRP A 466 31.34 3.62 4.59
N ARG A 467 31.83 4.66 3.89
CA ARG A 467 31.48 4.97 2.49
C ARG A 467 32.47 4.39 1.49
N GLY A 468 33.48 3.64 1.94
CA GLY A 468 34.58 3.16 1.09
C GLY A 468 35.61 4.23 0.72
N GLU A 469 35.50 5.44 1.26
CA GLU A 469 36.44 6.52 0.96
C GLU A 469 37.74 6.40 1.79
N PRO A 470 38.86 6.91 1.27
CA PRO A 470 40.13 6.93 2.00
C PRO A 470 40.08 7.84 3.24
N PHE A 471 40.89 7.51 4.24
CA PHE A 471 41.14 8.34 5.41
C PHE A 471 41.95 9.58 5.04
N THR A 472 41.53 10.74 5.55
CA THR A 472 42.24 12.00 5.46
C THR A 472 42.61 12.47 6.86
N LEU A 473 43.54 13.44 6.97
CA LEU A 473 43.89 14.05 8.25
C LEU A 473 42.64 14.52 9.04
N LYS A 474 41.68 15.16 8.37
CA LYS A 474 40.42 15.58 9.01
C LYS A 474 39.59 14.41 9.53
N LYS A 475 39.54 13.31 8.79
CA LYS A 475 38.80 12.09 9.20
C LYS A 475 39.47 11.41 10.40
N VAL A 476 40.79 11.33 10.44
CA VAL A 476 41.53 10.78 11.60
C VAL A 476 41.34 11.66 12.83
N MET A 477 41.43 12.99 12.68
CA MET A 477 41.12 13.92 13.78
C MET A 477 39.69 13.75 14.31
N LEU A 478 38.71 13.53 13.41
CA LEU A 478 37.33 13.28 13.80
C LEU A 478 37.22 12.00 14.62
N VAL A 479 37.80 10.88 14.14
CA VAL A 479 37.84 9.62 14.89
C VAL A 479 38.48 9.82 16.26
N ARG A 480 39.64 10.48 16.31
CA ARG A 480 40.33 10.79 17.57
C ARG A 480 39.44 11.52 18.56
N ARG A 481 38.73 12.56 18.13
CA ARG A 481 37.80 13.33 18.97
C ARG A 481 36.58 12.52 19.39
N THR A 482 35.98 11.75 18.46
CA THR A 482 34.78 10.95 18.73
C THR A 482 35.05 9.82 19.74
N TYR A 483 36.24 9.23 19.72
CA TYR A 483 36.64 8.15 20.62
C TYR A 483 37.53 8.60 21.78
N GLY A 484 37.69 9.92 21.99
CA GLY A 484 38.41 10.47 23.15
C GLY A 484 39.90 10.13 23.19
N LEU A 485 40.53 9.87 22.05
CA LEU A 485 41.94 9.49 21.98
C LEU A 485 42.84 10.73 22.19
N LYS A 486 43.81 10.63 23.11
CA LYS A 486 44.83 11.69 23.32
C LYS A 486 45.63 11.90 22.05
N SER A 487 45.77 13.15 21.64
CA SER A 487 46.60 13.56 20.52
C SER A 487 48.07 13.29 20.78
N ARG A 488 48.85 13.18 19.69
CA ARG A 488 50.31 13.06 19.78
C ARG A 488 50.97 14.18 20.59
N TYR A 489 50.41 15.40 20.52
CA TYR A 489 50.89 16.52 21.33
C TYR A 489 50.70 16.26 22.83
N GLU A 490 49.49 15.87 23.24
CA GLU A 490 49.17 15.58 24.64
C GLU A 490 50.03 14.43 25.18
N ARG A 491 50.21 13.35 24.40
CA ARG A 491 51.05 12.21 24.79
C ARG A 491 52.51 12.60 24.99
N LEU A 492 53.07 13.37 24.07
CA LEU A 492 54.45 13.85 24.20
C LEU A 492 54.61 14.83 25.38
N ARG A 493 53.60 15.64 25.69
CA ARG A 493 53.59 16.50 26.88
C ARG A 493 53.57 15.69 28.17
N GLU A 494 52.74 14.66 28.22
CA GLU A 494 52.66 13.73 29.36
C GLU A 494 53.96 12.93 29.54
N SER A 495 54.67 12.61 28.46
CA SER A 495 55.99 11.98 28.51
C SER A 495 57.13 12.96 28.87
N GLY A 496 56.82 14.19 29.31
CA GLY A 496 57.78 15.17 29.77
C GLY A 496 58.48 15.99 28.67
N MET A 497 58.00 15.93 27.42
CA MET A 497 58.61 16.71 26.32
C MET A 497 58.27 18.18 26.44
N LEU A 498 59.26 19.03 26.19
CA LEU A 498 59.18 20.47 26.36
C LEU A 498 58.88 21.20 25.04
N THR A 499 58.23 22.35 25.14
CA THR A 499 58.06 23.27 24.02
C THR A 499 59.39 23.95 23.67
N GLY A 500 59.49 24.49 22.45
CA GLY A 500 60.68 25.24 22.05
C GLY A 500 60.95 26.46 22.92
N GLU A 501 59.91 27.05 23.50
CA GLU A 501 59.98 28.18 24.44
C GLU A 501 60.53 27.76 25.80
N GLU A 502 60.04 26.65 26.35
CA GLU A 502 60.54 26.09 27.61
C GLU A 502 62.02 25.69 27.50
N VAL A 503 62.43 25.07 26.38
CA VAL A 503 63.84 24.73 26.13
C VAL A 503 64.71 25.97 25.90
N ALA A 504 64.17 26.99 25.23
CA ALA A 504 64.85 28.26 25.02
C ALA A 504 65.16 28.95 26.35
N GLN A 505 64.19 28.94 27.27
CA GLN A 505 64.34 29.46 28.63
C GLN A 505 65.39 28.67 29.43
N GLN A 506 65.37 27.33 29.36
CA GLN A 506 66.35 26.48 30.06
C GLN A 506 67.79 26.68 29.56
N LEU A 507 67.99 26.86 28.26
CA LEU A 507 69.32 27.00 27.66
C LEU A 507 69.81 28.46 27.56
N GLY A 508 68.97 29.45 27.91
CA GLY A 508 69.30 30.88 27.81
C GLY A 508 69.49 31.35 26.36
N VAL A 509 68.73 30.80 25.41
CA VAL A 509 68.81 31.12 23.97
C VAL A 509 67.45 31.50 23.41
N CYS A 510 67.39 32.04 22.19
CA CYS A 510 66.12 32.27 21.52
C CYS A 510 65.53 30.99 20.91
N VAL A 511 64.21 30.94 20.75
CA VAL A 511 63.47 29.78 20.20
C VAL A 511 63.96 29.37 18.80
N SER A 512 64.38 30.34 17.99
CA SER A 512 64.96 30.06 16.67
C SER A 512 66.26 29.26 16.75
N THR A 513 67.11 29.51 17.76
CA THR A 513 68.31 28.70 18.03
C THR A 513 67.94 27.28 18.45
N VAL A 514 66.92 27.09 19.30
CA VAL A 514 66.42 25.75 19.66
C VAL A 514 65.97 24.97 18.43
N HIS A 515 65.20 25.62 17.54
CA HIS A 515 64.77 25.01 16.28
C HIS A 515 65.95 24.64 15.37
N GLN A 516 66.99 25.48 15.33
CA GLN A 516 68.21 25.21 14.56
C GLN A 516 69.01 24.04 15.15
N LEU A 517 69.16 23.97 16.47
CA LEU A 517 69.81 22.86 17.17
C LEU A 517 69.06 21.54 16.96
N GLY A 518 67.72 21.58 16.97
CA GLY A 518 66.89 20.42 16.64
C GLY A 518 67.01 19.97 15.19
N ARG A 519 67.16 20.91 14.24
CA ARG A 519 67.43 20.56 12.82
C ARG A 519 68.80 19.92 12.63
N LYS A 520 69.80 20.36 13.40
CA LYS A 520 71.16 19.80 13.41
C LYS A 520 71.28 18.48 14.18
N GLY A 521 70.19 18.00 14.80
CA GLY A 521 70.16 16.75 15.57
C GLY A 521 70.79 16.83 16.96
N ILE A 522 71.21 18.02 17.40
CA ILE A 522 71.82 18.24 18.71
C ILE A 522 70.77 18.15 19.82
N LEU A 523 69.56 18.66 19.55
CA LEU A 523 68.39 18.42 20.39
C LEU A 523 67.50 17.39 19.72
N LYS A 524 67.15 16.33 20.45
CA LYS A 524 66.15 15.36 19.97
C LYS A 524 64.79 16.03 19.93
N ARG A 525 64.13 15.94 18.77
CA ARG A 525 62.86 16.61 18.49
C ARG A 525 61.83 15.61 17.96
N HIS A 526 60.61 15.73 18.47
CA HIS A 526 59.48 14.87 18.13
C HIS A 526 58.41 15.69 17.40
N ARG A 527 58.12 15.32 16.15
CA ARG A 527 57.11 16.01 15.35
C ARG A 527 55.71 15.59 15.76
N TYR A 528 54.84 16.53 16.12
CA TYR A 528 53.47 16.22 16.56
C TYR A 528 52.37 16.71 15.61
N ALA A 529 52.65 17.71 14.75
CA ALA A 529 51.68 18.25 13.79
C ALA A 529 52.26 18.40 12.38
N THR A 530 51.39 18.61 11.39
CA THR A 530 51.74 18.80 9.98
C THR A 530 52.53 20.08 9.70
N ASN A 531 52.33 21.15 10.47
CA ASN A 531 52.97 22.45 10.25
C ASN A 531 54.40 22.53 10.84
N HIS A 532 55.17 21.44 10.73
CA HIS A 532 56.53 21.35 11.29
C HIS A 532 56.63 21.79 12.76
N ARG A 533 55.62 21.46 13.58
CA ARG A 533 55.67 21.71 15.02
C ARG A 533 56.32 20.54 15.74
N TYR A 534 57.24 20.84 16.63
CA TYR A 534 58.04 19.87 17.37
C TYR A 534 57.97 20.14 18.87
N LEU A 535 58.05 19.06 19.65
CA LEU A 535 58.42 19.09 21.05
C LEU A 535 59.84 18.52 21.17
N TYR A 536 60.54 18.87 22.24
CA TYR A 536 61.94 18.54 22.45
C TYR A 536 62.09 17.70 23.71
N GLU A 537 63.03 16.76 23.69
CA GLU A 537 63.43 16.07 24.92
C GLU A 537 64.06 17.09 25.89
N PRO A 538 63.79 16.99 27.21
CA PRO A 538 64.43 17.85 28.19
C PRO A 538 65.96 17.78 28.04
N PRO A 539 66.67 18.89 27.82
CA PRO A 539 68.10 18.88 27.61
C PRO A 539 68.90 18.46 28.86
N GLY A 540 68.25 18.37 30.03
CA GLY A 540 68.90 18.09 31.31
C GLY A 540 69.70 19.28 31.83
N ASN A 541 70.58 19.05 32.81
CA ASN A 541 71.45 20.10 33.35
C ASN A 541 72.67 20.32 32.45
N VAL A 542 72.45 20.90 31.27
CA VAL A 542 73.48 21.13 30.25
C VAL A 542 73.56 22.60 29.89
N ARG A 543 74.77 23.09 29.62
CA ARG A 543 75.02 24.42 29.07
C ARG A 543 75.34 24.30 27.59
N LEU A 544 74.75 25.19 26.78
CA LEU A 544 75.08 25.29 25.37
C LEU A 544 76.43 25.99 25.20
N GLU A 545 77.42 25.28 24.68
CA GLU A 545 78.65 25.90 24.19
C GLU A 545 78.38 26.38 22.76
N LYS A 546 78.43 27.71 22.57
CA LYS A 546 78.19 28.33 21.26
C LYS A 546 79.30 27.89 20.29
N GLY A 547 78.90 27.42 19.11
CA GLY A 547 79.87 27.14 18.06
C GLY A 547 80.56 28.42 17.60
N ALA A 548 81.87 28.36 17.42
CA ALA A 548 82.66 29.46 16.86
C ALA A 548 82.93 29.18 15.37
N GLY A 549 82.59 30.14 14.50
CA GLY A 549 82.96 30.09 13.09
C GLY A 549 84.42 30.50 12.91
N SER A 550 85.20 29.66 12.21
CA SER A 550 86.58 29.95 11.82
C SER A 550 86.73 29.73 10.31
N ARG A 551 87.63 30.49 9.67
CA ARG A 551 87.97 30.34 8.23
C ARG A 551 88.50 28.95 7.88
N TYR A 552 88.97 28.16 8.85
CA TYR A 552 89.57 26.84 8.64
C TYR A 552 88.76 25.66 9.22
N GLY A 553 87.47 25.88 9.52
CA GLY A 553 86.58 24.86 10.08
C GLY A 553 86.04 25.31 11.44
N GLY A 554 84.72 25.53 11.51
CA GLY A 554 84.04 25.98 12.71
C GLY A 554 83.74 24.83 13.69
N ARG A 555 83.78 25.13 14.99
CA ARG A 555 83.34 24.18 16.03
C ARG A 555 81.80 24.13 16.04
N PRO A 556 81.16 22.97 15.86
CA PRO A 556 79.71 22.88 15.97
C PRO A 556 79.29 23.15 17.42
N PRO A 557 78.12 23.78 17.64
CA PRO A 557 77.58 23.94 18.99
C PRO A 557 77.37 22.57 19.63
N ARG A 558 77.77 22.42 20.90
CA ARG A 558 77.64 21.17 21.67
C ARG A 558 77.03 21.47 23.03
N LEU A 559 76.31 20.48 23.57
CA LEU A 559 75.78 20.54 24.93
C LEU A 559 76.83 19.94 25.86
N ILE A 560 77.25 20.70 26.87
CA ILE A 560 78.19 20.24 27.90
C ILE A 560 77.41 20.10 29.21
N VAL A 561 77.62 19.01 29.94
CA VAL A 561 77.04 18.81 31.28
C VAL A 561 77.52 19.94 32.20
N ALA A 562 76.59 20.68 32.79
CA ALA A 562 76.93 21.69 33.78
C ALA A 562 77.40 20.97 35.05
N GLN A 563 78.64 21.23 35.49
CA GLN A 563 79.11 20.72 36.79
C GLN A 563 78.26 21.35 37.91
N PRO A 564 77.82 20.58 38.92
CA PRO A 564 77.18 21.16 40.09
C PRO A 564 78.17 22.11 40.77
N LEU A 565 77.73 23.33 41.10
CA LEU A 565 78.48 24.24 41.95
C LEU A 565 78.79 23.52 43.26
N GLN A 566 80.05 23.11 43.46
CA GLN A 566 80.54 22.80 44.80
C GLN A 566 80.46 24.10 45.60
N GLN A 567 79.58 24.12 46.59
CA GLN A 567 79.52 25.17 47.61
C GLN A 567 80.86 25.16 48.35
N GLY A 568 81.66 26.21 48.11
CA GLY A 568 82.85 26.49 48.92
C GLY A 568 82.44 26.90 50.33
N ALA A 569 83.17 26.37 51.30
CA ALA A 569 83.04 26.65 52.72
C ALA A 569 83.23 28.13 53.07
N SER A 570 82.38 28.65 53.96
CA SER A 570 82.71 29.44 55.15
C SER A 570 81.50 29.46 56.07
#